data_AF-A0A928XHK7-F1
#
_entry.id   AF-A0A928XHK7-F1
#
_cell.length_a   1.000
_cell.length_b   1.000
_cell.length_c   1.000
_cell.angle_alpha   90.00
_cell.angle_beta   90.00
_cell.angle_gamma   90.00
#
_symmetry.space_group_name_H-M   'P 1'
#
loop_
_entity.id
_entity.type
_entity.pdbx_description
1 polymer ?
#
loop_
_entity_poly.entity_id
_entity_poly.type
_entity_poly.pdbx_seq_one_letter_code
_entity_poly.pdbx_strand_id
1 'polypeptide(L)'
;GGRGTRSGATMFLVDADNPGFRIVRHVPTLDLGWPGGHAEVEFENCEVSDDAVLGAAGEGFEYAQVRLGPARLTHCMRWLGAARRALEYAVKYARVRESFGKTLSEHQAVQFMVADSEIEMHAARLMIWHAAWLLDNGEKARHETSMAKVFVAETVNRVIDRAVQICGAHGIAEDWPLAMLYREHRAFRIYDGPSEVHRMSVGRRVFRRMTQA
;
A
#
# COMPACT_ATOMS: atom_id res chain seq x y z
N GLY A 1 -7.06 18.50 42.43
CA GLY A 1 -7.06 19.38 41.25
C GLY A 1 -7.16 18.51 40.02
N GLY A 2 -8.18 18.75 39.18
CA GLY A 2 -8.74 17.79 38.22
C GLY A 2 -7.73 17.12 37.28
N ARG A 3 -7.75 15.78 37.26
CA ARG A 3 -7.10 14.97 36.24
C ARG A 3 -7.85 15.24 34.93
N GLY A 4 -7.23 15.95 33.99
CA GLY A 4 -7.71 15.99 32.63
C GLY A 4 -7.84 14.57 32.11
N THR A 5 -9.06 14.16 31.76
CA THR A 5 -9.35 12.94 31.03
C THR A 5 -8.43 12.87 29.82
N ARG A 6 -7.63 11.81 29.67
CA ARG A 6 -7.00 11.50 28.38
C ARG A 6 -8.14 11.15 27.41
N SER A 7 -8.72 12.13 26.74
CA SER A 7 -9.77 11.90 25.75
C SER A 7 -9.13 11.31 24.49
N GLY A 8 -9.18 9.98 24.34
CA GLY A 8 -8.89 9.33 23.07
C GLY A 8 -10.04 9.49 22.08
N ALA A 9 -9.82 9.09 20.82
CA ALA A 9 -10.89 9.06 19.82
C ALA A 9 -11.88 7.91 20.09
N THR A 10 -13.12 8.01 19.60
CA THR A 10 -14.11 6.92 19.58
C THR A 10 -14.39 6.55 18.13
N MET A 11 -14.58 5.25 17.86
CA MET A 11 -14.94 4.76 16.53
C MET A 11 -16.45 4.48 16.51
N PHE A 12 -17.13 4.93 15.47
CA PHE A 12 -18.58 4.75 15.30
C PHE A 12 -18.86 3.99 14.01
N LEU A 13 -19.89 3.17 14.01
CA LEU A 13 -20.54 2.66 12.81
C LEU A 13 -21.66 3.63 12.44
N VAL A 14 -21.58 4.23 11.26
CA VAL A 14 -22.58 5.19 10.76
C VAL A 14 -23.14 4.66 9.46
N ASP A 15 -24.46 4.49 9.39
CA ASP A 15 -25.12 4.04 8.18
C ASP A 15 -25.06 5.12 7.08
N ALA A 16 -24.99 4.68 5.82
CA ALA A 16 -24.78 5.57 4.69
C ALA A 16 -25.99 6.48 4.38
N ASP A 17 -27.17 6.15 4.91
CA ASP A 17 -28.40 6.93 4.84
C ASP A 17 -28.72 7.66 6.17
N ASN A 18 -27.82 7.64 7.15
CA ASN A 18 -28.02 8.32 8.44
C ASN A 18 -28.22 9.83 8.22
N PRO A 19 -29.29 10.44 8.77
CA PRO A 19 -29.51 11.88 8.67
C PRO A 19 -28.28 12.68 9.12
N GLY A 20 -27.87 13.66 8.32
CA GLY A 20 -26.67 14.46 8.58
C GLY A 20 -25.37 13.90 8.01
N PHE A 21 -25.34 12.64 7.53
CA PHE A 21 -24.25 12.13 6.70
C PHE A 21 -24.50 12.46 5.23
N ARG A 22 -23.50 13.01 4.54
CA ARG A 22 -23.57 13.20 3.08
C ARG A 22 -22.22 13.00 2.40
N ILE A 23 -22.27 12.42 1.20
CA ILE A 23 -21.15 12.45 0.25
C ILE A 23 -21.16 13.82 -0.42
N VAL A 24 -20.13 14.62 -0.18
CA VAL A 24 -19.98 15.97 -0.75
C VAL A 24 -19.64 15.85 -2.24
N ARG A 25 -18.64 15.03 -2.55
CA ARG A 25 -18.18 14.76 -3.92
C ARG A 25 -17.27 13.53 -3.95
N HIS A 26 -17.13 12.95 -5.14
CA HIS A 26 -16.01 12.07 -5.43
C HIS A 26 -14.76 12.91 -5.73
N VAL A 27 -13.64 12.55 -5.11
CA VAL A 27 -12.35 13.21 -5.28
C VAL A 27 -11.65 12.55 -6.47
N PRO A 28 -11.36 13.28 -7.56
CA PRO A 28 -10.55 12.75 -8.65
C PRO A 28 -9.14 12.45 -8.15
N THR A 29 -8.67 11.22 -8.36
CA THR A 29 -7.32 10.77 -8.02
C THR A 29 -6.65 10.17 -9.25
N LEU A 30 -5.37 9.81 -9.10
CA LEU A 30 -4.60 9.18 -10.18
C LEU A 30 -5.13 7.77 -10.51
N ASP A 31 -5.58 7.05 -9.49
CA ASP A 31 -6.20 5.73 -9.59
C ASP A 31 -7.69 5.84 -9.97
N LEU A 32 -8.14 4.95 -10.85
CA LEU A 32 -9.48 4.93 -11.44
C LEU A 32 -10.17 3.56 -11.25
N GLY A 33 -9.44 2.54 -10.78
CA GLY A 33 -9.88 1.15 -10.78
C GLY A 33 -10.81 0.74 -9.63
N TRP A 34 -11.09 1.63 -8.67
CA TRP A 34 -11.91 1.31 -7.50
C TRP A 34 -13.37 1.73 -7.68
N PRO A 35 -14.34 0.78 -7.56
CA PRO A 35 -15.76 1.12 -7.59
C PRO A 35 -16.11 2.17 -6.52
N GLY A 36 -16.73 3.28 -6.92
CA GLY A 36 -17.06 4.40 -6.04
C GLY A 36 -15.89 5.36 -5.73
N GLY A 37 -14.66 5.01 -6.11
CA GLY A 37 -13.48 5.87 -5.98
C GLY A 37 -13.22 6.36 -4.55
N HIS A 38 -12.70 7.59 -4.45
CA HIS A 38 -12.48 8.29 -3.18
C HIS A 38 -13.55 9.36 -3.00
N ALA A 39 -14.08 9.52 -1.79
CA ALA A 39 -15.14 10.47 -1.50
C ALA A 39 -14.74 11.44 -0.38
N GLU A 40 -15.12 12.69 -0.55
CA GLU A 40 -15.19 13.67 0.54
C GLU A 40 -16.56 13.51 1.19
N VAL A 41 -16.58 13.28 2.51
CA VAL A 41 -17.80 13.07 3.30
C VAL A 41 -17.93 14.15 4.36
N GLU A 42 -19.15 14.54 4.64
CA GLU A 42 -19.48 15.50 5.70
C GLU A 42 -20.49 14.90 6.68
N PHE A 43 -20.32 15.27 7.94
CA PHE A 43 -21.20 14.94 9.06
C PHE A 43 -21.73 16.25 9.65
N GLU A 44 -22.96 16.63 9.31
CA GLU A 44 -23.63 17.84 9.81
C GLU A 44 -24.85 17.43 10.64
N ASN A 45 -24.80 17.66 11.97
CA ASN A 45 -25.82 17.19 12.91
C ASN A 45 -26.14 15.69 12.75
N CYS A 46 -25.11 14.89 12.44
CA CYS A 46 -25.20 13.45 12.26
C CYS A 46 -25.25 12.76 13.63
N GLU A 47 -26.46 12.50 14.13
CA GLU A 47 -26.68 11.80 15.39
C GLU A 47 -26.60 10.29 15.22
N VAL A 48 -26.03 9.59 16.19
CA VAL A 48 -25.97 8.12 16.28
C VAL A 48 -26.24 7.69 17.72
N SER A 49 -26.78 6.49 17.91
CA SER A 49 -27.05 5.91 19.22
C SER A 49 -25.80 5.32 19.88
N ASP A 50 -25.87 5.06 21.19
CA ASP A 50 -24.73 4.54 21.97
C ASP A 50 -24.23 3.17 21.47
N ASP A 51 -25.10 2.34 20.90
CA ASP A 51 -24.77 1.04 20.31
C ASP A 51 -24.02 1.15 18.97
N ALA A 52 -23.95 2.34 18.38
CA ALA A 52 -23.09 2.61 17.22
C ALA A 52 -21.59 2.65 17.57
N VAL A 53 -21.22 2.70 18.87
CA VAL A 53 -19.82 2.69 19.30
C VAL A 53 -19.18 1.34 19.01
N LEU A 54 -18.14 1.35 18.16
CA LEU A 54 -17.32 0.18 17.88
C LEU A 54 -16.21 0.05 18.93
N GLY A 55 -16.36 -0.92 19.82
CA GLY A 55 -15.45 -1.14 20.94
C GLY A 55 -15.87 -0.32 22.15
N ALA A 56 -14.98 0.55 22.65
CA ALA A 56 -15.24 1.38 23.81
C ALA A 56 -14.96 2.87 23.53
N ALA A 57 -15.68 3.74 24.22
CA ALA A 57 -15.49 5.18 24.13
C ALA A 57 -14.06 5.57 24.54
N GLY A 58 -13.38 6.36 23.70
CA GLY A 58 -12.01 6.80 23.91
C GLY A 58 -10.91 5.82 23.47
N GLU A 59 -11.26 4.62 22.98
CA GLU A 59 -10.30 3.60 22.54
C GLU A 59 -10.15 3.47 21.02
N GLY A 60 -10.79 4.35 20.24
CA GLY A 60 -10.85 4.29 18.78
C GLY A 60 -9.47 4.27 18.09
N PHE A 61 -8.46 4.95 18.64
CA PHE A 61 -7.10 4.87 18.09
C PHE A 61 -6.46 3.50 18.27
N GLU A 62 -6.75 2.80 19.36
CA GLU A 62 -6.25 1.44 19.59
C GLU A 62 -6.88 0.47 18.60
N TYR A 63 -8.21 0.50 18.47
CA TYR A 63 -8.93 -0.33 17.50
C TYR A 63 -8.50 -0.04 16.05
N ALA A 64 -8.27 1.22 15.69
CA ALA A 64 -7.74 1.58 14.39
C ALA A 64 -6.36 0.93 14.13
N GLN A 65 -5.48 0.85 15.12
CA GLN A 65 -4.19 0.17 14.97
C GLN A 65 -4.32 -1.34 14.83
N VAL A 66 -5.28 -1.97 15.51
CA VAL A 66 -5.58 -3.40 15.35
C VAL A 66 -5.95 -3.72 13.91
N ARG A 67 -6.82 -2.90 13.29
CA ARG A 67 -7.20 -3.05 11.88
C ARG A 67 -6.03 -2.77 10.91
N LEU A 68 -5.29 -1.69 11.14
CA LEU A 68 -4.28 -1.21 10.17
C LEU A 68 -3.08 -2.15 10.01
N GLY A 69 -2.74 -2.96 11.02
CA GLY A 69 -1.66 -3.95 10.91
C GLY A 69 -1.89 -4.98 9.80
N PRO A 70 -2.95 -5.82 9.91
CA PRO A 70 -3.31 -6.79 8.88
C PRO A 70 -3.65 -6.16 7.52
N ALA A 71 -4.38 -5.04 7.51
CA ALA A 71 -4.78 -4.37 6.26
C ALA A 71 -3.57 -3.99 5.39
N ARG A 72 -2.52 -3.41 5.98
CA ARG A 72 -1.28 -3.07 5.26
C ARG A 72 -0.64 -4.28 4.58
N LEU A 73 -0.67 -5.44 5.24
CA LEU A 73 -0.06 -6.65 4.72
C LEU A 73 -0.85 -7.22 3.54
N THR A 74 -2.19 -7.18 3.60
CA THR A 74 -3.03 -7.59 2.46
C THR A 74 -2.81 -6.72 1.22
N HIS A 75 -2.60 -5.41 1.39
CA HIS A 75 -2.18 -4.53 0.30
C HIS A 75 -0.81 -4.92 -0.25
N CYS A 76 0.19 -5.18 0.61
CA CYS A 76 1.49 -5.66 0.16
C CYS A 76 1.38 -6.93 -0.71
N MET A 77 0.57 -7.90 -0.29
CA MET A 77 0.34 -9.15 -1.02
C MET A 77 -0.28 -8.90 -2.41
N ARG A 78 -1.37 -8.12 -2.47
CA ARG A 78 -2.09 -7.81 -3.71
C ARG A 78 -1.21 -7.04 -4.70
N TRP A 79 -0.53 -6.01 -4.22
CA TRP A 79 0.26 -5.11 -5.07
C TRP A 79 1.57 -5.73 -5.53
N LEU A 80 2.16 -6.65 -4.78
CA LEU A 80 3.27 -7.46 -5.29
C LEU A 80 2.82 -8.34 -6.47
N GLY A 81 1.59 -8.83 -6.46
CA GLY A 81 0.97 -9.52 -7.61
C GLY A 81 0.85 -8.63 -8.84
N ALA A 82 0.49 -7.35 -8.64
CA ALA A 82 0.44 -6.37 -9.72
C ALA A 82 1.83 -6.08 -10.33
N ALA A 83 2.86 -5.92 -9.49
CA ALA A 83 4.24 -5.77 -9.95
C ALA A 83 4.72 -7.00 -10.75
N ARG A 84 4.40 -8.21 -10.28
CA ARG A 84 4.66 -9.45 -11.03
C ARG A 84 4.00 -9.42 -12.41
N ARG A 85 2.73 -9.02 -12.47
CA ARG A 85 2.00 -8.93 -13.74
C ARG A 85 2.65 -7.94 -14.70
N ALA A 86 3.10 -6.79 -14.20
CA ALA A 86 3.82 -5.80 -15.02
C ALA A 86 5.12 -6.38 -15.59
N LEU A 87 5.93 -7.06 -14.76
CA LEU A 87 7.17 -7.70 -15.19
C LEU A 87 6.91 -8.80 -16.23
N GLU A 88 5.83 -9.58 -16.10
CA GLU A 88 5.44 -10.59 -17.10
C GLU A 88 5.18 -9.98 -18.49
N TYR A 89 4.53 -8.81 -18.57
CA TYR A 89 4.36 -8.09 -19.84
C TYR A 89 5.71 -7.64 -20.40
N ALA A 90 6.55 -7.03 -19.58
CA ALA A 90 7.87 -6.54 -19.98
C ALA A 90 8.77 -7.66 -20.51
N VAL A 91 8.84 -8.80 -19.82
CA VAL A 91 9.63 -9.95 -20.25
C VAL A 91 9.09 -10.55 -21.55
N LYS A 92 7.76 -10.69 -21.70
CA LYS A 92 7.17 -11.21 -22.94
C LYS A 92 7.48 -10.30 -24.12
N TYR A 93 7.34 -8.98 -23.96
CA TYR A 93 7.68 -8.02 -25.00
C TYR A 93 9.17 -8.02 -25.32
N ALA A 94 10.03 -8.06 -24.30
CA ALA A 94 11.47 -8.00 -24.49
C ALA A 94 12.03 -9.19 -25.28
N ARG A 95 11.36 -10.35 -25.22
CA ARG A 95 11.74 -11.57 -25.96
C ARG A 95 11.39 -11.53 -27.44
N VAL A 96 10.47 -10.66 -27.87
CA VAL A 96 9.99 -10.62 -29.26
C VAL A 96 10.33 -9.31 -29.97
N ARG A 97 10.52 -8.22 -29.21
CA ARG A 97 10.87 -6.93 -29.78
C ARG A 97 12.35 -6.89 -30.15
N GLU A 98 12.64 -6.66 -31.43
CA GLU A 98 13.99 -6.44 -31.91
C GLU A 98 14.39 -4.97 -31.92
N SER A 99 15.65 -4.69 -31.58
CA SER A 99 16.28 -3.39 -31.71
C SER A 99 17.79 -3.58 -31.89
N PHE A 100 18.37 -2.86 -32.85
CA PHE A 100 19.79 -2.98 -33.20
C PHE A 100 20.24 -4.42 -33.51
N GLY A 101 19.41 -5.17 -34.26
CA GLY A 101 19.76 -6.50 -34.76
C GLY A 101 19.67 -7.65 -33.76
N LYS A 102 19.10 -7.42 -32.56
CA LYS A 102 18.85 -8.45 -31.55
C LYS A 102 17.58 -8.16 -30.75
N THR A 103 17.06 -9.14 -30.02
CA THR A 103 15.90 -8.93 -29.14
C THR A 103 16.26 -8.03 -27.96
N LEU A 104 15.29 -7.30 -27.39
CA LEU A 104 15.52 -6.50 -26.18
C LEU A 104 16.09 -7.34 -25.03
N SER A 105 15.71 -8.62 -24.92
CA SER A 105 16.23 -9.54 -23.89
C SER A 105 17.74 -9.82 -23.99
N GLU A 106 18.38 -9.49 -25.11
CA GLU A 106 19.83 -9.65 -25.32
C GLU A 106 20.63 -8.35 -25.04
N HIS A 107 19.94 -7.27 -24.63
CA HIS A 107 20.59 -6.04 -24.18
C HIS A 107 20.81 -6.09 -22.66
N GLN A 108 22.06 -5.95 -22.22
CA GLN A 108 22.43 -6.04 -20.80
C GLN A 108 21.62 -5.08 -19.91
N ALA A 109 21.35 -3.85 -20.38
CA ALA A 109 20.54 -2.89 -19.64
C ALA A 109 19.11 -3.39 -19.34
N VAL A 110 18.49 -4.11 -20.28
CA VAL A 110 17.17 -4.73 -20.08
C VAL A 110 17.27 -5.92 -19.12
N GLN A 111 18.33 -6.72 -19.25
CA GLN A 111 18.60 -7.84 -18.33
C GLN A 111 18.77 -7.36 -16.88
N PHE A 112 19.46 -6.23 -16.66
CA PHE A 112 19.62 -5.63 -15.34
C PHE A 112 18.28 -5.18 -14.76
N MET A 113 17.43 -4.51 -15.54
CA MET A 113 16.09 -4.10 -15.08
C MET A 113 15.23 -5.30 -14.65
N VAL A 114 15.27 -6.39 -15.43
CA VAL A 114 14.53 -7.62 -15.11
C VAL A 114 15.11 -8.30 -13.88
N ALA A 115 16.44 -8.41 -13.78
CA ALA A 115 17.13 -9.02 -12.65
C ALA A 115 16.85 -8.26 -11.34
N ASP A 116 17.02 -6.94 -11.33
CA ASP A 116 16.73 -6.09 -10.16
C ASP A 116 15.26 -6.25 -9.73
N SER A 117 14.35 -6.31 -10.69
CA SER A 117 12.92 -6.48 -10.41
C SER A 117 12.64 -7.82 -9.74
N GLU A 118 13.21 -8.92 -10.23
CA GLU A 118 13.02 -10.25 -9.64
C GLU A 118 13.65 -10.33 -8.23
N ILE A 119 14.86 -9.79 -8.05
CA ILE A 119 15.55 -9.75 -6.75
C ILE A 119 14.73 -8.95 -5.73
N GLU A 120 14.29 -7.75 -6.09
CA GLU A 120 13.48 -6.90 -5.21
C GLU A 120 12.13 -7.54 -4.88
N MET A 121 11.47 -8.16 -5.86
CA MET A 121 10.20 -8.87 -5.64
C MET A 121 10.36 -10.10 -4.75
N HIS A 122 11.46 -10.84 -4.89
CA HIS A 122 11.78 -11.96 -4.02
C HIS A 122 11.97 -11.49 -2.58
N ALA A 123 12.77 -10.44 -2.35
CA ALA A 123 12.95 -9.85 -1.03
C ALA A 123 11.62 -9.34 -0.44
N ALA A 124 10.77 -8.72 -1.28
CA ALA A 124 9.44 -8.25 -0.88
C ALA A 124 8.55 -9.40 -0.41
N ARG A 125 8.55 -10.52 -1.14
CA ARG A 125 7.80 -11.74 -0.78
C ARG A 125 8.23 -12.30 0.57
N LEU A 126 9.54 -12.39 0.81
CA LEU A 126 10.06 -12.88 2.08
C LEU A 126 9.72 -11.97 3.26
N MET A 127 9.77 -10.64 3.08
CA MET A 127 9.34 -9.70 4.12
C MET A 127 7.85 -9.82 4.44
N ILE A 128 7.01 -10.00 3.42
CA ILE A 128 5.58 -10.25 3.61
C ILE A 128 5.36 -11.54 4.40
N TRP A 129 6.00 -12.64 4.00
CA TRP A 129 5.85 -13.93 4.68
C TRP A 129 6.35 -13.91 6.11
N HIS A 130 7.46 -13.24 6.39
CA HIS A 130 7.95 -13.09 7.75
C HIS A 130 6.96 -12.32 8.63
N ALA A 131 6.44 -11.19 8.13
CA ALA A 131 5.43 -10.42 8.86
C ALA A 131 4.13 -11.22 9.06
N ALA A 132 3.68 -11.97 8.05
CA ALA A 132 2.51 -12.85 8.14
C ALA A 132 2.72 -13.94 9.20
N TRP A 133 3.85 -14.63 9.14
CA TRP A 133 4.20 -15.69 10.09
C TRP A 133 4.20 -15.19 11.53
N LEU A 134 4.77 -14.00 11.81
CA LEU A 134 4.74 -13.42 13.16
C LEU A 134 3.29 -13.16 13.64
N LEU A 135 2.45 -12.61 12.76
CA LEU A 135 1.03 -12.36 13.08
C LEU A 135 0.27 -13.66 13.35
N ASP A 136 0.51 -14.70 12.54
CA ASP A 136 -0.11 -16.02 12.69
C ASP A 136 0.31 -16.71 14.01
N ASN A 137 1.49 -16.38 14.54
CA ASN A 137 1.97 -16.84 15.85
C ASN A 137 1.51 -15.95 17.03
N GLY A 138 0.60 -15.00 16.79
CA GLY A 138 0.02 -14.15 17.83
C GLY A 138 0.85 -12.92 18.21
N GLU A 139 1.95 -12.64 17.50
CA GLU A 139 2.70 -11.41 17.71
C GLU A 139 2.01 -10.20 17.10
N LYS A 140 2.29 -9.01 17.64
CA LYS A 140 1.75 -7.76 17.06
C LYS A 140 2.45 -7.34 15.75
N ALA A 141 3.64 -7.88 15.47
CA ALA A 141 4.48 -7.64 14.27
C ALA A 141 4.56 -6.16 13.79
N ARG A 142 4.50 -5.19 14.72
CA ARG A 142 4.37 -3.76 14.37
C ARG A 142 5.60 -3.21 13.67
N HIS A 143 6.77 -3.79 13.93
CA HIS A 143 8.02 -3.37 13.33
C HIS A 143 8.15 -3.95 11.92
N GLU A 144 7.84 -5.23 11.77
CA GLU A 144 7.97 -6.03 10.57
C GLU A 144 6.92 -5.64 9.53
N THR A 145 5.68 -5.41 9.94
CA THR A 145 4.63 -4.86 9.05
C THR A 145 4.99 -3.47 8.53
N SER A 146 5.62 -2.59 9.33
CA SER A 146 6.10 -1.29 8.86
C SER A 146 7.25 -1.42 7.85
N MET A 147 8.20 -2.33 8.10
CA MET A 147 9.28 -2.61 7.15
C MET A 147 8.75 -3.17 5.83
N ALA A 148 7.87 -4.17 5.91
CA ALA A 148 7.23 -4.79 4.75
C ALA A 148 6.45 -3.75 3.93
N LYS A 149 5.62 -2.90 4.57
CA LYS A 149 4.89 -1.84 3.87
C LYS A 149 5.85 -0.98 3.04
N VAL A 150 6.86 -0.37 3.67
CA VAL A 150 7.77 0.53 2.97
C VAL A 150 8.47 -0.18 1.82
N PHE A 151 9.06 -1.34 2.09
CA PHE A 151 9.85 -2.04 1.09
C PHE A 151 8.99 -2.46 -0.10
N VAL A 152 7.83 -3.09 0.16
CA VAL A 152 6.93 -3.59 -0.89
C VAL A 152 6.37 -2.42 -1.70
N ALA A 153 5.94 -1.32 -1.07
CA ALA A 153 5.38 -0.18 -1.79
C ALA A 153 6.38 0.46 -2.76
N GLU A 154 7.64 0.61 -2.33
CA GLU A 154 8.70 1.16 -3.17
C GLU A 154 9.10 0.17 -4.28
N THR A 155 9.22 -1.12 -3.97
CA THR A 155 9.50 -2.19 -4.94
C THR A 155 8.43 -2.27 -6.02
N VAL A 156 7.14 -2.27 -5.65
CA VAL A 156 6.03 -2.32 -6.61
C VAL A 156 6.13 -1.16 -7.61
N ASN A 157 6.40 0.05 -7.13
CA ASN A 157 6.51 1.22 -7.99
C ASN A 157 7.72 1.11 -8.93
N ARG A 158 8.90 0.73 -8.44
CA ARG A 158 10.11 0.56 -9.27
C ARG A 158 9.96 -0.53 -10.33
N VAL A 159 9.36 -1.66 -9.99
CA VAL A 159 9.15 -2.78 -10.91
C VAL A 159 8.17 -2.39 -12.02
N ILE A 160 7.05 -1.76 -11.66
CA ILE A 160 6.08 -1.30 -12.66
C ILE A 160 6.70 -0.24 -13.57
N ASP A 161 7.47 0.70 -13.03
CA ASP A 161 8.17 1.73 -13.81
C ASP A 161 9.18 1.12 -14.80
N ARG A 162 10.02 0.19 -14.36
CA ARG A 162 10.92 -0.57 -15.24
C ARG A 162 10.15 -1.32 -16.33
N ALA A 163 9.00 -1.91 -15.99
CA ALA A 163 8.17 -2.62 -16.96
C ALA A 163 7.58 -1.68 -18.03
N VAL A 164 7.12 -0.49 -17.62
CA VAL A 164 6.69 0.58 -18.55
C VAL A 164 7.85 0.93 -19.49
N GLN A 165 9.05 1.17 -18.94
CA GLN A 165 10.22 1.56 -19.71
C GLN A 165 10.65 0.49 -20.73
N ILE A 166 10.68 -0.79 -20.35
CA ILE A 166 11.00 -1.90 -21.25
C ILE A 166 10.01 -1.99 -22.42
N CYS A 167 8.74 -1.68 -22.17
CA CYS A 167 7.68 -1.72 -23.18
C CYS A 167 7.58 -0.47 -24.07
N GLY A 168 8.32 0.60 -23.75
CA GLY A 168 8.31 1.84 -24.52
C GLY A 168 6.90 2.43 -24.65
N ALA A 169 6.48 2.79 -25.86
CA ALA A 169 5.15 3.36 -26.11
C ALA A 169 3.99 2.47 -25.63
N HIS A 170 4.12 1.14 -25.72
CA HIS A 170 3.12 0.21 -25.18
C HIS A 170 3.01 0.24 -23.65
N GLY A 171 4.05 0.72 -22.95
CA GLY A 171 4.03 0.88 -21.50
C GLY A 171 3.10 1.99 -21.02
N ILE A 172 2.88 3.01 -21.86
CA ILE A 172 2.05 4.18 -21.53
C ILE A 172 0.71 4.20 -22.28
N ALA A 173 0.58 3.39 -23.32
CA ALA A 173 -0.69 3.21 -24.04
C ALA A 173 -1.70 2.41 -23.18
N GLU A 174 -2.99 2.61 -23.47
CA GLU A 174 -4.07 1.90 -22.77
C GLU A 174 -4.38 0.52 -23.36
N ASP A 175 -3.71 0.13 -24.45
CA ASP A 175 -3.84 -1.21 -25.05
C ASP A 175 -3.41 -2.31 -24.06
N TRP A 176 -2.41 -2.01 -23.22
CA TRP A 176 -1.87 -2.91 -22.21
C TRP A 176 -2.13 -2.35 -20.80
N PRO A 177 -2.25 -3.21 -19.78
CA PRO A 177 -2.57 -2.76 -18.43
C PRO A 177 -1.43 -1.98 -17.76
N LEU A 178 -0.26 -1.79 -18.39
CA LEU A 178 0.90 -1.16 -17.76
C LEU A 178 0.65 0.29 -17.34
N ALA A 179 0.02 1.10 -18.19
CA ALA A 179 -0.32 2.48 -17.87
C ALA A 179 -1.34 2.57 -16.71
N MET A 180 -2.31 1.65 -16.69
CA MET A 180 -3.23 1.50 -15.56
C MET A 180 -2.47 1.09 -14.29
N LEU A 181 -1.67 0.02 -14.33
CA LEU A 181 -0.91 -0.47 -13.18
C LEU A 181 0.00 0.63 -12.59
N TYR A 182 0.64 1.43 -13.42
CA TYR A 182 1.46 2.56 -12.97
C TYR A 182 0.64 3.59 -12.18
N ARG A 183 -0.52 4.00 -12.74
CA ARG A 183 -1.44 4.95 -12.10
C ARG A 183 -2.00 4.43 -10.77
N GLU A 184 -2.55 3.21 -10.79
CA GLU A 184 -3.24 2.58 -9.65
C GLU A 184 -2.31 2.38 -8.42
N HIS A 185 -1.04 2.04 -8.65
CA HIS A 185 -0.15 1.63 -7.55
C HIS A 185 0.71 2.76 -7.01
N ARG A 186 0.68 3.94 -7.63
CA ARG A 186 1.43 5.11 -7.15
C ARG A 186 0.96 5.55 -5.76
N ALA A 187 -0.35 5.49 -5.50
CA ALA A 187 -0.94 5.88 -4.23
C ALA A 187 -0.53 4.97 -3.06
N PHE A 188 -0.06 3.75 -3.32
CA PHE A 188 0.35 2.80 -2.28
C PHE A 188 1.51 3.32 -1.40
N ARG A 189 2.31 4.26 -1.91
CA ARG A 189 3.35 4.93 -1.11
C ARG A 189 2.80 5.98 -0.13
N ILE A 190 1.51 6.31 -0.21
CA ILE A 190 0.86 7.41 0.51
C ILE A 190 -0.18 6.88 1.51
N TYR A 191 -1.19 6.13 1.04
CA TYR A 191 -2.27 5.66 1.93
C TYR A 191 -1.81 4.57 2.90
N ASP A 192 -2.61 4.31 3.93
CA ASP A 192 -2.32 3.42 5.07
C ASP A 192 -1.03 3.75 5.85
N GLY A 193 -0.50 4.95 5.63
CA GLY A 193 0.76 5.43 6.18
C GLY A 193 1.77 5.72 5.07
N PRO A 194 2.18 6.99 4.88
CA PRO A 194 3.24 7.33 3.94
C PRO A 194 4.53 6.59 4.27
N SER A 195 5.33 6.29 3.25
CA SER A 195 6.60 5.57 3.44
C SER A 195 7.48 6.23 4.51
N GLU A 196 7.47 7.56 4.60
CA GLU A 196 8.26 8.35 5.56
C GLU A 196 7.81 8.14 7.00
N VAL A 197 6.49 8.01 7.24
CA VAL A 197 5.94 7.74 8.58
C VAL A 197 6.39 6.37 9.07
N HIS A 198 6.38 5.37 8.19
CA HIS A 198 6.86 4.05 8.52
C HIS A 198 8.38 4.02 8.74
N ARG A 199 9.17 4.70 7.90
CA ARG A 199 10.63 4.84 8.10
C ARG A 199 10.95 5.50 9.44
N MET A 200 10.27 6.60 9.78
CA MET A 200 10.40 7.25 11.09
C MET A 200 10.04 6.29 12.23
N SER A 201 8.94 5.54 12.11
CA SER A 201 8.50 4.58 13.12
C SER A 201 9.51 3.43 13.33
N VAL A 202 10.05 2.89 12.24
CA VAL A 202 11.12 1.88 12.26
C VAL A 202 12.37 2.45 12.95
N GLY A 203 12.85 3.61 12.51
CA GLY A 203 14.03 4.26 13.08
C GLY A 203 13.90 4.54 14.58
N ARG A 204 12.76 5.10 15.03
CA ARG A 204 12.49 5.34 16.46
C ARG A 204 12.54 4.06 17.29
N ARG A 205 12.06 2.93 16.76
CA ARG A 205 12.11 1.63 17.47
C ARG A 205 13.53 1.08 17.55
N VAL A 206 14.32 1.22 16.48
CA VAL A 206 15.74 0.80 16.47
C VAL A 206 16.53 1.57 17.53
N PHE A 207 16.46 2.90 17.54
CA PHE A 207 17.16 3.72 18.53
C PHE A 207 16.73 3.41 19.97
N ARG A 208 15.42 3.22 20.21
CA ARG A 208 14.92 2.89 21.56
C ARG A 208 15.46 1.56 22.09
N ARG A 209 15.58 0.53 21.24
CA ARG A 209 16.14 -0.77 21.64
C ARG A 209 17.60 -0.64 22.05
N MET A 210 18.37 0.23 21.37
CA MET A 210 19.79 0.44 21.68
C MET A 210 20.04 1.24 22.97
N THR A 211 19.11 2.08 23.41
CA THR A 211 19.23 2.82 24.69
C THR A 211 18.82 1.98 25.90
N GLN A 212 18.17 0.84 25.69
CA GLN A 212 17.68 -0.06 26.74
C GLN A 212 18.57 -1.29 26.95
N ALA A 213 19.62 -1.43 26.16
CA ALA A 213 20.67 -2.46 26.28
C ALA A 213 21.92 -1.84 26.91
#